data_AF-A0A6B3KKQ7-F1
#
_entry.id   AF-A0A6B3KKQ7-F1
#
_cell.length_a   1.000
_cell.length_b   1.000
_cell.length_c   1.000
_cell.angle_alpha   90.00
_cell.angle_beta   90.00
_cell.angle_gamma   90.00
#
_symmetry.space_group_name_H-M   'P 1'
#
loop_
_entity.id
_entity.type
_entity.pdbx_description
1 polymer ?
#
loop_
_entity_poly.entity_id
_entity_poly.type
_entity_poly.pdbx_seq_one_letter_code
_entity_poly.pdbx_strand_id
1 'polypeptide(L)'
;MSQHAIEDVIERAIYLVDRSTQNAAHQAALIHALLHLQARYDTGLTWLRMHEVLLRHGVLVRTPVEAIDDAALRAQARAAETSCWLESDRGTGYLHLDENASVLYQQTGTGHAMPVSALFRDVLTLADQADDGELFTDLHGLLVNGWLDATFTAEDGLASSLDGLVACDDLQAIRGIAARRGLKRRRGVSEDLALPHLSESQEPGEIEQNAGLRFFLQPKRTPTALLAARNRTLRQLARVQELIPMLVEQRLSAALQQAGWSAVAAPPEHPWCWTRDRDGSRQCLWAAHDTTCGELIVQAGLQHARLLDWQQRSATTQLHDLHIYDRAAPLLGKHALNPKDIGTYGGLRLDPAHSDAQLGNAFDRLAAALPALDVYYFDVIAQQLSGPFFDRDLEMVMRTMEEGHSTGAIAQDVLLASPDSTLLAFVFHHLEHGDDVAAAAVVERVRARHAARTRLNAWHRAYLSPFLQRWDREQRDMPMPPVQHVLLLNHLRACESV
;
A
#
# COMPACT_ATOMS: atom_id res chain seq x y z
N MET A 1 14.96 -13.88 -4.80
CA MET A 1 16.31 -13.47 -4.38
C MET A 1 17.34 -14.52 -4.80
N SER A 2 18.10 -14.28 -5.88
CA SER A 2 19.29 -15.11 -6.16
C SER A 2 20.50 -14.40 -5.58
N GLN A 3 20.86 -14.71 -4.33
CA GLN A 3 22.04 -14.16 -3.65
C GLN A 3 23.30 -14.28 -4.51
N HIS A 4 23.39 -15.33 -5.32
CA HIS A 4 24.50 -15.58 -6.24
C HIS A 4 24.62 -14.50 -7.34
N ALA A 5 23.53 -13.90 -7.79
CA ALA A 5 23.57 -12.92 -8.88
C ALA A 5 24.24 -11.61 -8.46
N ILE A 6 24.04 -11.16 -7.22
CA ILE A 6 24.71 -9.98 -6.66
C ILE A 6 26.20 -10.28 -6.48
N GLU A 7 26.54 -11.44 -5.92
CA GLU A 7 27.94 -11.89 -5.79
C GLU A 7 28.66 -11.90 -7.14
N ASP A 8 28.05 -12.49 -8.18
CA ASP A 8 28.64 -12.57 -9.52
C ASP A 8 28.89 -11.17 -10.12
N VAL A 9 27.96 -10.23 -9.95
CA VAL A 9 28.13 -8.84 -10.44
C VAL A 9 29.23 -8.12 -9.68
N ILE A 10 29.30 -8.28 -8.35
CA ILE A 10 30.33 -7.68 -7.52
C ILE A 10 31.71 -8.27 -7.86
N GLU A 11 31.82 -9.58 -8.04
CA GLU A 11 33.05 -10.26 -8.46
C GLU A 11 33.56 -9.76 -9.82
N ARG A 12 32.65 -9.62 -10.79
CA ARG A 12 32.96 -9.03 -12.09
C ARG A 12 33.46 -7.58 -11.97
N ALA A 13 32.82 -6.78 -11.12
CA ALA A 13 33.24 -5.41 -10.85
C ALA A 13 34.63 -5.34 -10.18
N ILE A 14 34.92 -6.22 -9.21
CA ILE A 14 36.23 -6.32 -8.57
C ILE A 14 37.32 -6.67 -9.60
N TYR A 15 37.08 -7.67 -10.46
CA TYR A 15 38.03 -8.00 -11.52
C TYR A 15 38.24 -6.86 -12.52
N LEU A 16 37.22 -6.04 -12.75
CA LEU A 16 37.33 -4.86 -13.60
C LEU A 16 38.19 -3.78 -12.95
N VAL A 17 38.02 -3.55 -11.64
CA VAL A 17 38.87 -2.65 -10.85
C VAL A 17 40.32 -3.12 -10.83
N ASP A 18 40.56 -4.42 -10.59
CA ASP A 18 41.89 -5.05 -10.57
C ASP A 18 42.67 -4.82 -11.87
N ARG A 19 41.97 -4.88 -13.02
CA ARG A 19 42.56 -4.68 -14.35
C ARG A 19 42.62 -3.23 -14.79
N SER A 20 42.09 -2.29 -14.00
CA SER A 20 42.06 -0.87 -14.34
C SER A 20 43.44 -0.21 -14.18
N THR A 21 43.64 0.94 -14.81
CA THR A 21 44.85 1.76 -14.68
C THR A 21 44.78 2.76 -13.51
N GLN A 22 43.83 2.57 -12.60
CA GLN A 22 43.69 3.41 -11.40
C GLN A 22 44.89 3.21 -10.47
N ASN A 23 45.16 4.19 -9.59
CA ASN A 23 46.21 4.00 -8.59
C ASN A 23 45.79 2.96 -7.53
N ALA A 24 46.78 2.28 -6.93
CA ALA A 24 46.55 1.18 -6.01
C ALA A 24 45.66 1.54 -4.81
N ALA A 25 45.81 2.74 -4.25
CA ALA A 25 45.00 3.20 -3.12
C ALA A 25 43.51 3.34 -3.51
N HIS A 26 43.24 3.84 -4.71
CA HIS A 26 41.88 3.98 -5.22
C HIS A 26 41.28 2.63 -5.62
N GLN A 27 42.07 1.72 -6.20
CA GLN A 27 41.63 0.35 -6.47
C GLN A 27 41.21 -0.36 -5.18
N ALA A 28 42.04 -0.29 -4.13
CA ALA A 28 41.71 -0.85 -2.83
C ALA A 28 40.44 -0.24 -2.23
N ALA A 29 40.27 1.09 -2.32
CA ALA A 29 39.07 1.77 -1.84
C ALA A 29 37.79 1.33 -2.58
N LEU A 30 37.86 1.19 -3.91
CA LEU A 30 36.74 0.69 -4.73
C LEU A 30 36.38 -0.76 -4.38
N ILE A 31 37.38 -1.63 -4.22
CA ILE A 31 37.15 -3.04 -3.86
C ILE A 31 36.50 -3.13 -2.47
N HIS A 32 36.97 -2.36 -1.48
CA HIS A 32 36.31 -2.31 -0.17
C HIS A 32 34.86 -1.82 -0.27
N ALA A 33 34.62 -0.74 -1.02
CA ALA A 33 33.28 -0.20 -1.19
C ALA A 33 32.33 -1.19 -1.89
N LEU A 34 32.82 -1.98 -2.85
CA LEU A 34 32.07 -3.08 -3.48
C LEU A 34 31.71 -4.20 -2.50
N LEU A 35 32.62 -4.59 -1.62
CA LEU A 35 32.34 -5.59 -0.58
C LEU A 35 31.33 -5.06 0.45
N HIS A 36 31.42 -3.77 0.81
CA HIS A 36 30.43 -3.13 1.67
C HIS A 36 29.05 -3.01 1.01
N LEU A 37 29.00 -2.73 -0.30
CA LEU A 37 27.77 -2.72 -1.07
C LEU A 37 27.11 -4.11 -1.06
N GLN A 38 27.89 -5.16 -1.30
CA GLN A 38 27.44 -6.56 -1.27
C GLN A 38 26.83 -6.95 0.08
N ALA A 39 27.45 -6.52 1.17
CA ALA A 39 26.99 -6.83 2.53
C ALA A 39 25.59 -6.27 2.84
N ARG A 40 25.12 -5.23 2.12
CA ARG A 40 23.75 -4.69 2.29
C ARG A 40 22.65 -5.61 1.79
N TYR A 41 23.01 -6.63 1.03
CA TYR A 41 22.08 -7.60 0.44
C TYR A 41 22.16 -8.97 1.14
N ASP A 42 22.73 -9.03 2.36
CA ASP A 42 22.95 -10.26 3.12
C ASP A 42 23.70 -11.35 2.33
N THR A 43 24.69 -10.92 1.53
CA THR A 43 25.57 -11.81 0.75
C THR A 43 27.04 -11.55 1.09
N GLY A 44 27.93 -12.52 0.83
CA GLY A 44 29.29 -12.39 1.33
C GLY A 44 30.27 -13.52 1.01
N LEU A 45 30.03 -14.39 0.04
CA LEU A 45 31.01 -15.44 -0.32
C LEU A 45 32.13 -14.92 -1.24
N THR A 46 31.97 -13.72 -1.79
CA THR A 46 32.92 -13.12 -2.73
C THR A 46 34.33 -12.99 -2.17
N TRP A 47 34.49 -12.69 -0.88
CA TRP A 47 35.84 -12.56 -0.30
C TRP A 47 36.57 -13.91 -0.17
N LEU A 48 35.85 -15.05 -0.14
CA LEU A 48 36.45 -16.39 -0.25
C LEU A 48 36.87 -16.69 -1.69
N ARG A 49 35.99 -16.41 -2.66
CA ARG A 49 36.22 -16.69 -4.08
C ARG A 49 37.29 -15.81 -4.72
N MET A 50 37.46 -14.59 -4.19
CA MET A 50 38.35 -13.55 -4.74
C MET A 50 39.61 -13.31 -3.87
N HIS A 51 39.91 -14.18 -2.90
CA HIS A 51 40.94 -13.93 -1.90
C HIS A 51 42.31 -13.52 -2.47
N GLU A 52 42.76 -14.10 -3.60
CA GLU A 52 44.02 -13.71 -4.25
C GLU A 52 44.04 -12.24 -4.70
N VAL A 53 42.94 -11.77 -5.29
CA VAL A 53 42.80 -10.38 -5.75
C VAL A 53 42.75 -9.46 -4.55
N LEU A 54 41.99 -9.83 -3.50
CA LEU A 54 41.87 -9.01 -2.30
C LEU A 54 43.19 -8.88 -1.53
N LEU A 55 43.99 -9.96 -1.47
CA LEU A 55 45.34 -9.94 -0.87
C LEU A 55 46.27 -9.02 -1.66
N ARG A 56 46.22 -9.07 -2.99
CA ARG A 56 47.06 -8.24 -3.88
C ARG A 56 46.82 -6.74 -3.66
N HIS A 57 45.57 -6.35 -3.44
CA HIS A 57 45.18 -4.95 -3.19
C HIS A 57 45.23 -4.55 -1.71
N GLY A 58 45.66 -5.45 -0.82
CA GLY A 58 45.74 -5.18 0.62
C GLY A 58 44.39 -4.99 1.31
N VAL A 59 43.29 -5.39 0.66
CA VAL A 59 41.91 -5.36 1.17
C VAL A 59 41.67 -6.51 2.14
N LEU A 60 42.35 -7.63 1.90
CA LEU A 60 42.41 -8.78 2.76
C LEU A 60 43.84 -8.92 3.29
N VAL A 61 43.99 -9.21 4.58
CA VAL A 61 45.26 -9.53 5.21
C VAL A 61 45.24 -11.00 5.62
N ARG A 62 46.35 -11.69 5.35
CA ARG A 62 46.61 -13.06 5.75
C ARG A 62 47.63 -13.06 6.89
N THR A 63 47.18 -13.45 8.07
CA THR A 63 48.01 -13.50 9.28
C THR A 63 48.19 -14.95 9.72
N PRO A 64 49.42 -15.49 9.78
CA PRO A 64 49.67 -16.78 10.41
C PRO A 64 49.14 -16.79 11.85
N VAL A 65 48.54 -17.88 12.32
CA VAL A 65 47.98 -17.95 13.68
C VAL A 65 49.00 -17.52 14.74
N GLU A 66 50.26 -17.95 14.56
CA GLU A 66 51.37 -17.61 15.46
C GLU A 66 51.72 -16.12 15.52
N ALA A 67 51.36 -15.35 14.48
CA ALA A 67 51.61 -13.93 14.34
C ALA A 67 50.38 -13.05 14.71
N ILE A 68 49.28 -13.62 15.18
CA ILE A 68 48.08 -12.86 15.58
C ILE A 68 48.37 -12.11 16.88
N ASP A 69 48.50 -10.79 16.87
CA ASP A 69 48.84 -10.00 18.07
C ASP A 69 47.85 -10.15 19.23
N ASP A 70 46.56 -10.35 18.94
CA ASP A 70 45.52 -10.57 19.94
C ASP A 70 45.63 -11.97 20.55
N ALA A 71 45.95 -12.03 21.86
CA ALA A 71 46.16 -13.29 22.58
C ALA A 71 44.88 -14.14 22.71
N ALA A 72 43.70 -13.50 22.83
CA ALA A 72 42.43 -14.21 22.95
C ALA A 72 42.03 -14.81 21.60
N LEU A 73 42.12 -14.02 20.53
CA LEU A 73 41.84 -14.48 19.16
C LEU A 73 42.83 -15.58 18.74
N ARG A 74 44.11 -15.45 19.10
CA ARG A 74 45.13 -16.48 18.86
C ARG A 74 44.79 -17.79 19.58
N ALA A 75 44.35 -17.73 20.83
CA ALA A 75 43.96 -18.92 21.59
C ALA A 75 42.73 -19.60 20.97
N GLN A 76 41.73 -18.82 20.55
CA GLN A 76 40.57 -19.34 19.83
C GLN A 76 40.97 -20.01 18.52
N ALA A 77 41.83 -19.37 17.73
CA ALA A 77 42.31 -19.92 16.46
C ALA A 77 43.10 -21.22 16.64
N ARG A 78 43.85 -21.38 17.73
CA ARG A 78 44.57 -22.63 18.05
C ARG A 78 43.66 -23.74 18.54
N ALA A 79 42.54 -23.40 19.19
CA ALA A 79 41.58 -24.36 19.70
C ALA A 79 40.61 -24.86 18.62
N ALA A 80 40.57 -24.21 17.45
CA ALA A 80 39.70 -24.61 16.36
C ALA A 80 40.14 -25.94 15.73
N GLU A 81 39.21 -26.89 15.66
CA GLU A 81 39.43 -28.20 15.05
C GLU A 81 39.13 -28.20 13.53
N THR A 82 38.41 -27.20 13.04
CA THR A 82 38.02 -27.05 11.62
C THR A 82 38.11 -25.58 11.19
N SER A 83 38.22 -25.34 9.89
CA SER A 83 38.18 -23.97 9.34
C SER A 83 36.85 -23.30 9.70
N CYS A 84 36.90 -22.11 10.29
CA CYS A 84 35.73 -21.47 10.88
C CYS A 84 35.83 -19.94 10.86
N TRP A 85 34.69 -19.30 11.12
CA TRP A 85 34.64 -17.87 11.36
C TRP A 85 35.00 -17.56 12.82
N LEU A 86 35.85 -16.56 13.01
CA LEU A 86 36.25 -16.03 14.31
C LEU A 86 35.82 -14.57 14.42
N GLU A 87 35.26 -14.19 15.56
CA GLU A 87 34.93 -12.80 15.87
C GLU A 87 36.02 -12.15 16.70
N SER A 88 36.29 -10.88 16.45
CA SER A 88 37.25 -10.08 17.22
C SER A 88 36.79 -8.63 17.32
N ASP A 89 37.39 -7.88 18.24
CA ASP A 89 37.15 -6.43 18.38
C ASP A 89 37.53 -5.63 17.12
N ARG A 90 38.30 -6.24 16.20
CA ARG A 90 38.68 -5.68 14.90
C ARG A 90 37.79 -6.14 13.75
N GLY A 91 36.72 -6.89 14.05
CA GLY A 91 35.79 -7.46 13.08
C GLY A 91 35.93 -8.97 12.91
N THR A 92 35.08 -9.54 12.06
CA THR A 92 35.03 -10.97 11.76
C THR A 92 36.14 -11.38 10.79
N GLY A 93 36.83 -12.49 11.09
CA GLY A 93 37.85 -13.08 10.23
C GLY A 93 37.60 -14.56 10.01
N TYR A 94 38.15 -15.13 8.94
CA TYR A 94 38.03 -16.55 8.65
C TYR A 94 39.35 -17.27 8.86
N LEU A 95 39.32 -18.25 9.75
CA LEU A 95 40.41 -19.16 9.99
C LEU A 95 40.37 -20.28 8.96
N HIS A 96 41.42 -20.35 8.15
CA HIS A 96 41.67 -21.49 7.29
C HIS A 96 42.73 -22.39 7.93
N LEU A 97 42.36 -23.66 8.13
CA LEU A 97 43.23 -24.72 8.60
C LEU A 97 43.62 -25.61 7.41
N ASP A 98 44.91 -25.66 7.11
CA ASP A 98 45.51 -26.60 6.16
C ASP A 98 46.59 -27.43 6.89
N GLU A 99 46.91 -28.62 6.37
CA GLU A 99 47.85 -29.58 6.95
C GLU A 99 49.23 -28.97 7.24
N ASN A 100 49.60 -27.91 6.51
CA ASN A 100 50.91 -27.27 6.57
C ASN A 100 50.90 -25.89 7.24
N ALA A 101 49.75 -25.23 7.39
CA ALA A 101 49.66 -23.89 7.98
C ALA A 101 48.23 -23.49 8.37
N SER A 102 48.08 -22.94 9.58
CA SER A 102 46.85 -22.26 10.02
C SER A 102 46.99 -20.75 9.81
N VAL A 103 46.05 -20.15 9.07
CA VAL A 103 46.08 -18.72 8.74
C VAL A 103 44.72 -18.08 8.95
N LEU A 104 44.72 -16.86 9.48
CA LEU A 104 43.55 -16.03 9.65
C LEU A 104 43.50 -15.00 8.52
N TYR A 105 42.38 -14.97 7.80
CA TYR A 105 42.06 -13.95 6.81
C TYR A 105 41.13 -12.90 7.42
N GLN A 106 41.51 -11.63 7.34
CA GLN A 106 40.72 -10.51 7.85
C GLN A 106 40.67 -9.37 6.83
N GLN A 107 39.50 -8.78 6.66
CA GLN A 107 39.37 -7.56 5.86
C GLN A 107 40.00 -6.38 6.62
N THR A 108 40.70 -5.51 5.91
CA THR A 108 41.24 -4.28 6.49
C THR A 108 40.14 -3.24 6.70
N GLY A 109 40.23 -2.46 7.77
CA GLY A 109 39.32 -1.32 7.95
C GLY A 109 39.65 -0.22 6.95
N THR A 110 38.66 0.26 6.20
CA THR A 110 38.79 1.51 5.44
C THR A 110 38.60 2.67 6.38
N GLY A 111 39.65 3.44 6.67
CA GLY A 111 39.55 4.62 7.53
C GLY A 111 38.57 5.70 7.03
N HIS A 112 38.06 5.59 5.79
CA HIS A 112 37.02 6.46 5.22
C HIS A 112 36.06 5.63 4.34
N ALA A 113 34.76 5.77 4.56
CA ALA A 113 33.73 5.16 3.72
C ALA A 113 33.54 5.98 2.42
N MET A 114 33.65 5.32 1.28
CA MET A 114 33.33 5.92 -0.02
C MET A 114 31.81 6.06 -0.16
N PRO A 115 31.26 7.22 -0.57
CA PRO A 115 29.83 7.37 -0.85
C PRO A 115 29.37 6.40 -1.94
N VAL A 116 28.16 5.87 -1.80
CA VAL A 116 27.60 4.88 -2.74
C VAL A 116 27.47 5.49 -4.15
N SER A 117 27.11 6.77 -4.25
CA SER A 117 27.06 7.49 -5.53
C SER A 117 28.43 7.52 -6.24
N ALA A 118 29.50 7.78 -5.48
CA ALA A 118 30.87 7.82 -6.01
C ALA A 118 31.34 6.42 -6.44
N LEU A 119 31.03 5.40 -5.65
CA LEU A 119 31.29 4.01 -6.01
C LEU A 119 30.65 3.67 -7.36
N PHE A 120 29.34 3.86 -7.50
CA PHE A 120 28.62 3.55 -8.74
C PHE A 120 29.16 4.35 -9.93
N ARG A 121 29.50 5.64 -9.73
CA ARG A 121 30.11 6.47 -10.79
C ARG A 121 31.39 5.83 -11.31
N ASP A 122 32.28 5.41 -10.41
CA ASP A 122 33.60 4.91 -10.78
C ASP A 122 33.49 3.52 -11.45
N VAL A 123 32.70 2.60 -10.90
CA VAL A 123 32.55 1.26 -11.49
C VAL A 123 31.77 1.27 -12.81
N LEU A 124 30.77 2.14 -12.97
CA LEU A 124 30.06 2.31 -14.24
C LEU A 124 30.97 2.99 -15.29
N THR A 125 31.85 3.90 -14.87
CA THR A 125 32.86 4.50 -15.76
C THR A 125 33.85 3.44 -16.24
N LEU A 126 34.34 2.58 -15.35
CA LEU A 126 35.21 1.47 -15.73
C LEU A 126 34.51 0.50 -16.67
N ALA A 127 33.23 0.19 -16.43
CA ALA A 127 32.48 -0.73 -17.28
C ALA A 127 32.26 -0.16 -18.68
N ASP A 128 32.01 1.15 -18.78
CA ASP A 128 31.93 1.86 -20.07
C ASP A 128 33.27 1.84 -20.81
N GLN A 129 34.38 2.11 -20.11
CA GLN A 129 35.74 2.11 -20.69
C GLN A 129 36.18 0.73 -21.19
N ALA A 130 35.77 -0.33 -20.49
CA ALA A 130 36.05 -1.72 -20.89
C ALA A 130 35.06 -2.27 -21.93
N ASP A 131 34.08 -1.45 -22.34
CA ASP A 131 32.96 -1.83 -23.20
C ASP A 131 32.14 -3.05 -22.70
N ASP A 132 32.08 -3.27 -21.39
CA ASP A 132 31.25 -4.33 -20.78
C ASP A 132 29.80 -3.83 -20.61
N GLY A 133 29.00 -3.99 -21.67
CA GLY A 133 27.61 -3.52 -21.69
C GLY A 133 26.68 -4.27 -20.75
N GLU A 134 26.98 -5.53 -20.45
CA GLU A 134 26.18 -6.33 -19.53
C GLU A 134 26.42 -5.89 -18.09
N LEU A 135 27.69 -5.81 -17.67
CA LEU A 135 28.05 -5.36 -16.33
C LEU A 135 27.57 -3.93 -16.08
N PHE A 136 27.71 -3.04 -17.08
CA PHE A 136 27.17 -1.69 -16.99
C PHE A 136 25.66 -1.68 -16.71
N THR A 137 24.90 -2.50 -17.44
CA THR A 137 23.44 -2.57 -17.29
C THR A 137 23.05 -3.15 -15.93
N ASP A 138 23.73 -4.20 -15.48
CA ASP A 138 23.42 -4.87 -14.21
C ASP A 138 23.75 -3.96 -13.01
N LEU A 139 24.90 -3.27 -13.03
CA LEU A 139 25.27 -2.28 -12.00
C LEU A 139 24.32 -1.07 -12.01
N HIS A 140 23.88 -0.63 -13.19
CA HIS A 140 22.89 0.43 -13.29
C HIS A 140 21.52 -0.04 -12.77
N GLY A 141 21.12 -1.29 -13.01
CA GLY A 141 19.93 -1.88 -12.41
C GLY A 141 20.00 -1.90 -10.89
N LEU A 142 21.11 -2.40 -10.34
CA LEU A 142 21.38 -2.43 -8.90
C LEU A 142 21.25 -1.05 -8.24
N LEU A 143 21.82 -0.01 -8.87
CA LEU A 143 21.67 1.38 -8.40
C LEU A 143 20.21 1.82 -8.31
N VAL A 144 19.42 1.55 -9.36
CA VAL A 144 18.03 2.01 -9.44
C VAL A 144 17.14 1.25 -8.47
N ASN A 145 17.27 -0.07 -8.40
CA ASN A 145 16.45 -0.90 -7.51
C ASN A 145 16.81 -0.67 -6.04
N GLY A 146 18.10 -0.56 -5.70
CA GLY A 146 18.51 -0.21 -4.34
C GLY A 146 18.05 1.19 -3.91
N TRP A 147 17.86 2.13 -4.84
CA TRP A 147 17.21 3.42 -4.55
C TRP A 147 15.68 3.28 -4.39
N LEU A 148 15.01 2.49 -5.22
CA LEU A 148 13.55 2.26 -5.14
C LEU A 148 13.16 1.57 -3.82
N ASP A 149 13.93 0.57 -3.41
CA ASP A 149 13.68 -0.24 -2.21
C ASP A 149 14.29 0.38 -0.94
N ALA A 150 14.80 1.61 -1.04
CA ALA A 150 15.43 2.36 0.05
C ALA A 150 16.63 1.63 0.72
N THR A 151 17.27 0.68 0.03
CA THR A 151 18.57 0.11 0.41
C THR A 151 19.68 1.17 0.43
N PHE A 152 19.55 2.18 -0.44
CA PHE A 152 20.40 3.36 -0.46
C PHE A 152 19.62 4.58 0.01
N THR A 153 20.18 5.28 0.99
CA THR A 153 19.54 6.41 1.65
C THR A 153 20.27 7.72 1.40
N ALA A 154 19.74 8.83 1.92
CA ALA A 154 20.40 10.13 1.83
C ALA A 154 21.78 10.14 2.52
N GLU A 155 21.99 9.32 3.56
CA GLU A 155 23.30 9.16 4.22
C GLU A 155 24.36 8.56 3.28
N ASP A 156 23.92 7.81 2.28
CA ASP A 156 24.76 7.20 1.26
C ASP A 156 25.06 8.11 0.07
N GLY A 157 24.55 9.35 0.10
CA GLY A 157 24.62 10.30 -1.01
C GLY A 157 23.48 10.14 -2.03
N LEU A 158 22.46 9.32 -1.73
CA LEU A 158 21.32 9.05 -2.61
C LEU A 158 20.02 9.61 -2.02
N ALA A 159 19.70 10.85 -2.40
CA ALA A 159 18.48 11.51 -1.95
C ALA A 159 17.22 10.83 -2.49
N SER A 160 16.14 10.86 -1.70
CA SER A 160 14.82 10.35 -2.11
C SER A 160 14.04 11.29 -3.05
N SER A 161 14.48 12.54 -3.19
CA SER A 161 13.84 13.56 -4.03
C SER A 161 14.58 13.81 -5.33
N LEU A 162 13.86 14.21 -6.38
CA LEU A 162 14.47 14.57 -7.66
C LEU A 162 15.45 15.74 -7.50
N ASP A 163 15.19 16.73 -6.65
CA ASP A 163 16.12 17.85 -6.44
C ASP A 163 17.47 17.36 -5.90
N GLY A 164 17.44 16.47 -4.91
CA GLY A 164 18.67 15.89 -4.35
C GLY A 164 19.40 15.00 -5.34
N LEU A 165 18.68 14.19 -6.12
CA LEU A 165 19.28 13.40 -7.20
C LEU A 165 19.93 14.29 -8.27
N VAL A 166 19.29 15.41 -8.61
CA VAL A 166 19.82 16.35 -9.60
C VAL A 166 21.06 17.08 -9.08
N ALA A 167 21.10 17.41 -7.79
CA ALA A 167 22.23 18.09 -7.15
C ALA A 167 23.49 17.22 -6.98
N CYS A 168 23.39 15.91 -7.15
CA CYS A 168 24.52 15.01 -7.01
C CYS A 168 25.35 14.91 -8.31
N ASP A 169 26.58 15.44 -8.29
CA ASP A 169 27.50 15.43 -9.44
C ASP A 169 27.80 14.01 -9.94
N ASP A 170 27.94 13.04 -9.04
CA ASP A 170 28.19 11.64 -9.38
C ASP A 170 27.04 11.04 -10.20
N LEU A 171 25.79 11.32 -9.79
CA LEU A 171 24.61 10.86 -10.50
C LEU A 171 24.45 11.56 -11.86
N GLN A 172 24.82 12.84 -11.96
CA GLN A 172 24.89 13.53 -13.25
C GLN A 172 25.91 12.89 -14.19
N ALA A 173 27.09 12.52 -13.67
CA ALA A 173 28.11 11.82 -14.44
C ALA A 173 27.61 10.44 -14.93
N ILE A 174 27.00 9.64 -14.04
CA ILE A 174 26.38 8.35 -14.38
C ILE A 174 25.34 8.51 -15.49
N ARG A 175 24.44 9.51 -15.38
CA ARG A 175 23.46 9.82 -16.43
C ARG A 175 24.11 10.15 -17.76
N GLY A 176 25.20 10.93 -17.75
CA GLY A 176 25.95 11.27 -18.95
C GLY A 176 26.45 10.02 -19.67
N ILE A 177 27.01 9.07 -18.93
CA ILE A 177 27.48 7.78 -19.46
C ILE A 177 26.29 6.97 -20.00
N ALA A 178 25.22 6.82 -19.21
CA ALA A 178 24.02 6.08 -19.60
C ALA A 178 23.33 6.67 -20.84
N ALA A 179 23.34 7.99 -21.02
CA ALA A 179 22.77 8.68 -22.18
C ALA A 179 23.54 8.36 -23.48
N ARG A 180 24.88 8.27 -23.39
CA ARG A 180 25.76 7.92 -24.51
C ARG A 180 25.65 6.45 -24.87
N ARG A 181 25.79 5.55 -23.89
CA ARG A 181 25.80 4.10 -24.08
C ARG A 181 24.41 3.54 -24.44
N GLY A 182 23.37 4.13 -23.86
CA GLY A 182 22.00 3.64 -23.91
C GLY A 182 21.76 2.52 -22.90
N LEU A 183 20.55 2.48 -22.34
CA LEU A 183 20.12 1.45 -21.40
C LEU A 183 19.21 0.46 -22.12
N LYS A 184 19.62 -0.81 -22.21
CA LYS A 184 18.82 -1.88 -22.81
C LYS A 184 18.50 -2.91 -21.74
N ARG A 185 17.21 -3.20 -21.54
CA ARG A 185 16.79 -4.25 -20.61
C ARG A 185 17.27 -5.62 -21.07
N ARG A 186 17.81 -6.39 -20.13
CA ARG A 186 18.19 -7.79 -20.32
C ARG A 186 17.08 -8.72 -19.82
N ARG A 187 16.97 -9.91 -20.41
CA ARG A 187 15.98 -10.93 -20.03
C ARG A 187 16.64 -11.97 -19.11
N GLY A 188 15.88 -12.51 -18.16
CA GLY A 188 16.35 -13.58 -17.27
C GLY A 188 17.35 -13.12 -16.20
N VAL A 189 17.37 -11.83 -15.88
CA VAL A 189 18.23 -11.23 -14.86
C VAL A 189 17.44 -11.15 -13.53
N SER A 190 18.14 -11.29 -12.40
CA SER A 190 17.53 -11.13 -11.06
C SER A 190 16.86 -9.77 -10.92
N GLU A 191 15.77 -9.68 -10.15
CA GLU A 191 15.00 -8.45 -9.95
C GLU A 191 15.89 -7.28 -9.49
N ASP A 192 16.80 -7.51 -8.54
CA ASP A 192 17.74 -6.50 -8.03
C ASP A 192 18.64 -5.89 -9.12
N LEU A 193 18.94 -6.64 -10.18
CA LEU A 193 19.83 -6.23 -11.28
C LEU A 193 19.06 -5.81 -12.54
N ALA A 194 17.77 -6.15 -12.62
CA ALA A 194 16.95 -5.86 -13.78
C ALA A 194 16.55 -4.38 -13.78
N LEU A 195 16.63 -3.72 -14.94
CA LEU A 195 16.15 -2.34 -15.06
C LEU A 195 14.62 -2.29 -14.88
N PRO A 196 14.08 -1.58 -13.87
CA PRO A 196 12.66 -1.58 -13.54
C PRO A 196 11.80 -0.93 -14.64
N HIS A 197 10.50 -1.19 -14.64
CA HIS A 197 9.55 -0.55 -15.56
C HIS A 197 9.01 0.77 -15.03
N LEU A 198 8.94 1.79 -15.90
CA LEU A 198 8.25 3.05 -15.61
C LEU A 198 6.74 2.89 -15.33
N SER A 199 6.16 1.74 -15.67
CA SER A 199 4.76 1.40 -15.38
C SER A 199 4.55 0.80 -13.99
N GLU A 200 5.61 0.36 -13.30
CA GLU A 200 5.53 -0.32 -11.99
C GLU A 200 5.39 0.67 -10.82
N SER A 201 5.77 1.95 -10.98
CA SER A 201 5.68 3.01 -9.95
C SER A 201 4.48 3.96 -10.16
N GLN A 202 3.42 3.52 -10.85
CA GLN A 202 2.30 4.41 -11.23
C GLN A 202 1.24 4.63 -10.14
N GLU A 203 1.54 4.40 -8.86
CA GLU A 203 0.59 4.72 -7.80
C GLU A 203 0.40 6.25 -7.71
N PRO A 204 -0.84 6.76 -7.74
CA PRO A 204 -1.09 8.19 -7.58
C PRO A 204 -0.60 8.65 -6.20
N GLY A 205 0.33 9.62 -6.17
CA GLY A 205 0.90 10.15 -4.93
C GLY A 205 2.41 10.04 -4.82
N GLU A 206 3.04 9.09 -5.53
CA GLU A 206 4.49 8.89 -5.53
C GLU A 206 5.21 9.82 -6.53
N ILE A 207 4.94 11.12 -6.49
CA ILE A 207 5.43 12.07 -7.50
C ILE A 207 6.96 12.13 -7.53
N GLU A 208 7.61 12.17 -6.36
CA GLU A 208 9.08 12.20 -6.26
C GLU A 208 9.70 10.88 -6.72
N GLN A 209 9.15 9.74 -6.29
CA GLN A 209 9.66 8.42 -6.69
C GLN A 209 9.55 8.25 -8.22
N ASN A 210 8.40 8.60 -8.80
CA ASN A 210 8.18 8.60 -10.25
C ASN A 210 9.14 9.55 -11.01
N ALA A 211 9.42 10.71 -10.44
CA ALA A 211 10.33 11.68 -11.03
C ALA A 211 11.78 11.20 -10.96
N GLY A 212 12.20 10.59 -9.84
CA GLY A 212 13.50 9.97 -9.66
C GLY A 212 13.70 8.71 -10.51
N LEU A 213 12.67 7.87 -10.68
CA LEU A 213 12.74 6.72 -11.58
C LEU A 213 12.93 7.17 -13.04
N ARG A 214 12.22 8.22 -13.47
CA ARG A 214 12.46 8.85 -14.79
C ARG A 214 13.83 9.49 -14.88
N PHE A 215 14.39 9.97 -13.76
CA PHE A 215 15.77 10.42 -13.72
C PHE A 215 16.68 9.25 -14.15
N PHE A 216 16.68 8.12 -13.47
CA PHE A 216 17.59 7.03 -13.86
C PHE A 216 17.30 6.41 -15.24
N LEU A 217 16.03 6.20 -15.59
CA LEU A 217 15.67 5.44 -16.78
C LEU A 217 15.56 6.28 -18.07
N GLN A 218 15.49 7.61 -17.98
CA GLN A 218 15.46 8.51 -19.13
C GLN A 218 16.70 9.41 -19.16
N PRO A 219 17.93 8.84 -19.29
CA PRO A 219 19.17 9.60 -19.16
C PRO A 219 19.31 10.71 -20.23
N LYS A 220 18.69 10.53 -21.42
CA LYS A 220 18.67 11.53 -22.49
C LYS A 220 17.77 12.74 -22.23
N ARG A 221 16.85 12.66 -21.26
CA ARG A 221 16.00 13.79 -20.88
C ARG A 221 16.78 14.68 -19.92
N THR A 222 16.77 16.00 -20.15
CA THR A 222 17.57 16.90 -19.30
C THR A 222 16.99 17.00 -17.88
N PRO A 223 17.84 17.21 -16.85
CA PRO A 223 17.38 17.47 -15.48
C PRO A 223 16.35 18.59 -15.41
N THR A 224 16.55 19.70 -16.14
CA THR A 224 15.60 20.82 -16.20
C THR A 224 14.22 20.39 -16.72
N ALA A 225 14.17 19.51 -17.74
CA ALA A 225 12.91 19.01 -18.28
C ALA A 225 12.22 17.97 -17.38
N LEU A 226 12.97 17.29 -16.51
CA LEU A 226 12.43 16.41 -15.47
C LEU A 226 11.84 17.24 -14.33
N LEU A 227 12.59 18.24 -13.82
CA LEU A 227 12.15 19.17 -12.79
C LEU A 227 10.89 19.94 -13.22
N ALA A 228 10.88 20.47 -14.46
CA ALA A 228 9.72 21.17 -15.00
C ALA A 228 8.47 20.27 -15.09
N ALA A 229 8.63 19.00 -15.46
CA ALA A 229 7.53 18.05 -15.51
C ALA A 229 7.02 17.68 -14.13
N ARG A 230 7.91 17.38 -13.17
CA ARG A 230 7.55 17.15 -11.77
C ARG A 230 6.80 18.36 -11.18
N ASN A 231 7.34 19.56 -11.36
CA ASN A 231 6.71 20.79 -10.87
C ASN A 231 5.35 21.05 -11.53
N ARG A 232 5.20 20.70 -12.81
CA ARG A 232 3.90 20.73 -13.50
C ARG A 232 2.90 19.76 -12.85
N THR A 233 3.32 18.52 -12.57
CA THR A 233 2.47 17.53 -11.88
C THR A 233 2.07 18.01 -10.49
N LEU A 234 3.01 18.55 -9.70
CA LEU A 234 2.71 19.11 -8.38
C LEU A 234 1.69 20.24 -8.45
N ARG A 235 1.85 21.18 -9.40
CA ARG A 235 0.87 22.26 -9.61
C ARG A 235 -0.49 21.74 -10.06
N GLN A 236 -0.51 20.73 -10.92
CA GLN A 236 -1.75 20.10 -11.38
C GLN A 236 -2.50 19.43 -10.24
N LEU A 237 -1.79 18.72 -9.34
CA LEU A 237 -2.36 18.10 -8.15
C LEU A 237 -2.91 19.17 -7.19
N ALA A 238 -2.11 20.19 -6.88
CA ALA A 238 -2.54 21.30 -6.01
C ALA A 238 -3.79 22.00 -6.57
N ARG A 239 -3.81 22.31 -7.88
CA ARG A 239 -4.98 22.86 -8.56
C ARG A 239 -6.21 21.98 -8.40
N VAL A 240 -6.07 20.66 -8.59
CA VAL A 240 -7.20 19.73 -8.43
C VAL A 240 -7.70 19.71 -6.99
N GLN A 241 -6.81 19.71 -6.00
CA GLN A 241 -7.19 19.77 -4.58
C GLN A 241 -7.98 21.04 -4.24
N GLU A 242 -7.62 22.19 -4.81
CA GLU A 242 -8.36 23.45 -4.66
C GLU A 242 -9.69 23.46 -5.44
N LEU A 243 -9.72 22.86 -6.63
CA LEU A 243 -10.87 22.88 -7.52
C LEU A 243 -12.00 21.94 -7.08
N ILE A 244 -11.68 20.79 -6.46
CA ILE A 244 -12.67 19.78 -6.09
C ILE A 244 -13.76 20.33 -5.17
N PRO A 245 -13.45 21.01 -4.04
CA PRO A 245 -14.49 21.59 -3.19
C PRO A 245 -15.44 22.51 -3.96
N MET A 246 -14.90 23.36 -4.84
CA MET A 246 -15.72 24.24 -5.69
C MET A 246 -16.61 23.45 -6.64
N LEU A 247 -16.10 22.39 -7.28
CA LEU A 247 -16.89 21.55 -8.18
C LEU A 247 -17.97 20.77 -7.45
N VAL A 248 -17.69 20.26 -6.24
CA VAL A 248 -18.69 19.60 -5.40
C VAL A 248 -19.81 20.58 -5.06
N GLU A 249 -19.49 21.78 -4.60
CA GLU A 249 -20.49 22.79 -4.22
C GLU A 249 -21.29 23.30 -5.43
N GLN A 250 -20.62 23.66 -6.52
CA GLN A 250 -21.27 24.32 -7.67
C GLN A 250 -22.01 23.34 -8.58
N ARG A 251 -21.57 22.09 -8.67
CA ARG A 251 -22.14 21.09 -9.59
C ARG A 251 -22.95 20.04 -8.87
N LEU A 252 -22.36 19.32 -7.92
CA LEU A 252 -23.03 18.21 -7.23
C LEU A 252 -24.10 18.73 -6.26
N SER A 253 -23.75 19.61 -5.32
CA SER A 253 -24.70 20.16 -4.36
C SER A 253 -25.86 20.88 -5.05
N ALA A 254 -25.58 21.69 -6.09
CA ALA A 254 -26.62 22.38 -6.83
C ALA A 254 -27.61 21.41 -7.51
N ALA A 255 -27.12 20.35 -8.17
CA ALA A 255 -27.98 19.34 -8.79
C ALA A 255 -28.76 18.52 -7.76
N LEU A 256 -28.12 18.15 -6.64
CA LEU A 256 -28.77 17.43 -5.55
C LEU A 256 -29.87 18.27 -4.89
N GLN A 257 -29.64 19.57 -4.67
CA GLN A 257 -30.66 20.48 -4.16
C GLN A 257 -31.87 20.58 -5.09
N GLN A 258 -31.65 20.64 -6.41
CA GLN A 258 -32.72 20.59 -7.41
C GLN A 258 -33.51 19.27 -7.37
N ALA A 259 -32.85 18.16 -6.99
CA ALA A 259 -33.48 16.85 -6.79
C ALA A 259 -34.06 16.64 -5.38
N GLY A 260 -34.17 17.70 -4.57
CA GLY A 260 -34.80 17.68 -3.24
C GLY A 260 -33.90 17.24 -2.09
N TRP A 261 -32.59 17.17 -2.29
CA TRP A 261 -31.63 16.86 -1.23
C TRP A 261 -31.23 18.11 -0.45
N SER A 262 -30.99 17.95 0.85
CA SER A 262 -30.51 19.02 1.74
C SER A 262 -29.09 18.73 2.20
N ALA A 263 -28.19 19.70 2.11
CA ALA A 263 -26.85 19.57 2.66
C ALA A 263 -26.90 19.59 4.19
N VAL A 264 -26.10 18.74 4.84
CA VAL A 264 -26.01 18.65 6.30
C VAL A 264 -24.56 18.76 6.76
N ALA A 265 -24.37 19.29 7.97
CA ALA A 265 -23.06 19.33 8.59
C ALA A 265 -22.52 17.91 8.77
N ALA A 266 -21.32 17.68 8.27
CA ALA A 266 -20.70 16.37 8.23
C ALA A 266 -19.39 16.37 9.04
N PRO A 267 -18.93 15.21 9.52
CA PRO A 267 -17.62 15.11 10.17
C PRO A 267 -16.49 15.46 9.19
N PRO A 268 -15.31 15.90 9.67
CA PRO A 268 -14.20 16.34 8.82
C PRO A 268 -13.76 15.32 7.77
N GLU A 269 -13.91 14.02 8.07
CA GLU A 269 -13.53 12.90 7.20
C GLU A 269 -14.45 12.76 5.96
N HIS A 270 -15.65 13.34 6.02
CA HIS A 270 -16.65 13.32 4.97
C HIS A 270 -17.19 14.73 4.76
N PRO A 271 -16.41 15.62 4.11
CA PRO A 271 -16.70 17.05 4.11
C PRO A 271 -18.03 17.40 3.42
N TRP A 272 -18.59 16.50 2.61
CA TRP A 272 -19.84 16.71 1.91
C TRP A 272 -20.84 15.61 2.22
N CYS A 273 -22.00 16.00 2.77
CA CYS A 273 -23.10 15.10 3.09
C CYS A 273 -24.43 15.76 2.73
N TRP A 274 -25.34 14.95 2.17
CA TRP A 274 -26.69 15.35 1.81
C TRP A 274 -27.69 14.31 2.30
N THR A 275 -28.86 14.78 2.69
CA THR A 275 -29.97 13.91 3.11
C THR A 275 -31.25 14.28 2.40
N ARG A 276 -32.12 13.29 2.20
CA ARG A 276 -33.46 13.47 1.67
C ARG A 276 -34.41 12.48 2.36
N ASP A 277 -35.56 12.97 2.79
CA ASP A 277 -36.60 12.12 3.40
C ASP A 277 -37.60 11.69 2.33
N ARG A 278 -37.92 10.39 2.28
CA ARG A 278 -38.85 9.79 1.33
C ARG A 278 -39.52 8.57 1.97
N ASP A 279 -40.85 8.52 1.96
CA ASP A 279 -41.66 7.39 2.46
C ASP A 279 -41.28 6.94 3.89
N GLY A 280 -41.07 7.92 4.79
CA GLY A 280 -40.65 7.68 6.18
C GLY A 280 -39.18 7.27 6.35
N SER A 281 -38.47 7.00 5.25
CA SER A 281 -37.05 6.66 5.25
C SER A 281 -36.20 7.92 5.04
N ARG A 282 -34.96 7.92 5.55
CA ARG A 282 -33.96 8.94 5.23
C ARG A 282 -32.89 8.36 4.32
N GLN A 283 -32.78 8.91 3.13
CA GLN A 283 -31.69 8.66 2.21
C GLN A 283 -30.53 9.62 2.53
N CYS A 284 -29.31 9.14 2.37
CA CYS A 284 -28.09 9.89 2.59
C CYS A 284 -27.12 9.68 1.42
N LEU A 285 -26.46 10.75 0.99
CA LEU A 285 -25.29 10.70 0.13
C LEU A 285 -24.16 11.40 0.85
N TRP A 286 -22.94 10.88 0.74
CA TRP A 286 -21.76 11.61 1.18
C TRP A 286 -20.59 11.36 0.24
N ALA A 287 -19.68 12.33 0.18
CA ALA A 287 -18.53 12.29 -0.70
C ALA A 287 -17.24 12.61 0.05
N ALA A 288 -16.17 11.94 -0.35
CA ALA A 288 -14.81 12.22 0.09
C ALA A 288 -13.85 12.11 -1.10
N HIS A 289 -12.89 13.02 -1.17
CA HIS A 289 -11.82 12.93 -2.16
C HIS A 289 -10.65 12.17 -1.56
N ASP A 290 -10.35 11.01 -2.12
CA ASP A 290 -9.16 10.24 -1.76
C ASP A 290 -8.00 10.67 -2.67
N THR A 291 -7.07 11.44 -2.11
CA THR A 291 -5.88 11.93 -2.83
C THR A 291 -4.89 10.84 -3.20
N THR A 292 -4.90 9.69 -2.51
CA THR A 292 -4.01 8.55 -2.80
C THR A 292 -4.51 7.76 -4.00
N CYS A 293 -5.82 7.59 -4.13
CA CYS A 293 -6.42 6.92 -5.27
C CYS A 293 -6.72 7.87 -6.44
N GLY A 294 -6.71 9.18 -6.19
CA GLY A 294 -7.11 10.20 -7.17
C GLY A 294 -8.59 10.07 -7.55
N GLU A 295 -9.44 9.70 -6.59
CA GLU A 295 -10.85 9.40 -6.80
C GLU A 295 -11.74 10.22 -5.86
N LEU A 296 -12.86 10.77 -6.38
CA LEU A 296 -13.96 11.24 -5.56
C LEU A 296 -14.92 10.07 -5.31
N ILE A 297 -14.93 9.57 -4.08
CA ILE A 297 -15.78 8.46 -3.68
C ILE A 297 -17.10 9.05 -3.19
N VAL A 298 -18.19 8.71 -3.90
CA VAL A 298 -19.57 9.01 -3.45
C VAL A 298 -20.19 7.73 -2.94
N GLN A 299 -20.78 7.80 -1.75
CA GLN A 299 -21.49 6.71 -1.13
C GLN A 299 -22.97 7.06 -0.96
N ALA A 300 -23.81 6.04 -1.00
CA ALA A 300 -25.25 6.13 -0.81
C ALA A 300 -25.66 5.27 0.36
N GLY A 301 -26.50 5.80 1.24
CA GLY A 301 -26.97 5.10 2.44
C GLY A 301 -28.44 5.37 2.74
N LEU A 302 -29.04 4.49 3.52
CA LEU A 302 -30.46 4.51 3.85
C LEU A 302 -30.69 4.20 5.34
N GLN A 303 -31.50 5.02 5.99
CA GLN A 303 -32.24 4.68 7.21
C GLN A 303 -33.68 4.33 6.81
N HIS A 304 -33.94 3.04 6.61
CA HIS A 304 -35.24 2.55 6.15
C HIS A 304 -36.33 2.66 7.23
N ALA A 305 -37.53 3.11 6.84
CA ALA A 305 -38.68 3.37 7.72
C ALA A 305 -39.01 2.18 8.64
N ARG A 306 -39.23 0.99 8.07
CA ARG A 306 -39.55 -0.23 8.86
C ARG A 306 -38.51 -0.57 9.92
N LEU A 307 -37.22 -0.38 9.61
CA LEU A 307 -36.14 -0.64 10.56
C LEU A 307 -36.08 0.44 11.64
N LEU A 308 -36.35 1.71 11.29
CA LEU A 308 -36.48 2.80 12.26
C LEU A 308 -37.64 2.54 13.24
N ASP A 309 -38.77 2.05 12.73
CA ASP A 309 -39.94 1.68 13.54
C ASP A 309 -39.60 0.56 14.52
N TRP A 310 -38.96 -0.52 14.05
CA TRP A 310 -38.49 -1.61 14.93
C TRP A 310 -37.46 -1.15 15.96
N GLN A 311 -36.61 -0.18 15.62
CA GLN A 311 -35.66 0.42 16.55
C GLN A 311 -36.29 1.50 17.44
N GLN A 312 -37.58 1.83 17.25
CA GLN A 312 -38.31 2.85 17.98
C GLN A 312 -37.61 4.22 17.98
N ARG A 313 -37.05 4.62 16.82
CA ARG A 313 -36.29 5.87 16.68
C ARG A 313 -36.63 6.62 15.41
N SER A 314 -36.43 7.94 15.45
CA SER A 314 -36.51 8.78 14.25
C SER A 314 -35.19 8.78 13.49
N ALA A 315 -35.26 9.12 12.20
CA ALA A 315 -34.07 9.26 11.37
C ALA A 315 -33.16 10.40 11.85
N THR A 316 -31.84 10.18 11.81
CA THR A 316 -30.81 11.17 12.18
C THR A 316 -29.98 11.57 10.96
N THR A 317 -29.07 12.52 11.10
CA THR A 317 -28.08 12.86 10.05
C THR A 317 -26.75 12.13 10.24
N GLN A 318 -26.65 11.25 11.25
CA GLN A 318 -25.40 10.60 11.61
C GLN A 318 -25.14 9.41 10.69
N LEU A 319 -23.94 9.31 10.11
CA LEU A 319 -23.59 8.21 9.19
C LEU A 319 -23.43 6.86 9.92
N HIS A 320 -23.11 6.88 11.22
CA HIS A 320 -23.04 5.66 12.03
C HIS A 320 -24.42 5.06 12.36
N ASP A 321 -25.49 5.75 12.01
CA ASP A 321 -26.88 5.32 12.23
C ASP A 321 -27.53 4.70 10.98
N LEU A 322 -26.80 4.61 9.86
CA LEU A 322 -27.32 4.04 8.62
C LEU A 322 -27.67 2.56 8.78
N HIS A 323 -28.67 2.07 8.05
CA HIS A 323 -28.98 0.65 8.02
C HIS A 323 -28.22 -0.07 6.91
N ILE A 324 -28.18 0.56 5.74
CA ILE A 324 -27.62 -0.01 4.52
C ILE A 324 -26.87 1.11 3.82
N TYR A 325 -25.67 0.84 3.31
CA TYR A 325 -24.95 1.76 2.45
C TYR A 325 -23.98 1.05 1.52
N ASP A 326 -23.66 1.69 0.40
CA ASP A 326 -22.70 1.20 -0.59
C ASP A 326 -22.09 2.38 -1.39
N ARG A 327 -21.11 2.11 -2.24
CA ARG A 327 -20.55 3.08 -3.18
C ARG A 327 -21.54 3.34 -4.31
N ALA A 328 -21.76 4.60 -4.65
CA ALA A 328 -22.75 5.00 -5.64
C ALA A 328 -22.38 4.56 -7.07
N ALA A 329 -21.11 4.70 -7.48
CA ALA A 329 -20.74 4.53 -8.88
C ALA A 329 -20.97 3.10 -9.43
N PRO A 330 -20.65 2.02 -8.71
CA PRO A 330 -20.99 0.66 -9.14
C PRO A 330 -22.50 0.42 -9.33
N LEU A 331 -23.34 1.10 -8.55
CA LEU A 331 -24.80 0.95 -8.57
C LEU A 331 -25.46 1.67 -9.76
N LEU A 332 -24.84 2.74 -10.25
CA LEU A 332 -25.34 3.56 -11.37
C LEU A 332 -25.25 2.82 -12.72
N GLY A 333 -24.53 1.69 -12.78
CA GLY A 333 -24.36 0.88 -13.97
C GLY A 333 -23.56 1.55 -15.08
N LYS A 334 -23.24 0.79 -16.14
CA LYS A 334 -22.47 1.28 -17.30
C LYS A 334 -23.22 2.29 -18.17
N HIS A 335 -24.52 2.48 -17.92
CA HIS A 335 -25.39 3.34 -18.71
C HIS A 335 -25.34 4.80 -18.28
N ALA A 336 -25.01 5.08 -17.02
CA ALA A 336 -25.01 6.43 -16.47
C ALA A 336 -23.61 7.06 -16.41
N LEU A 337 -22.56 6.24 -16.23
CA LEU A 337 -21.16 6.69 -16.17
C LEU A 337 -20.29 5.93 -17.16
N ASN A 338 -19.37 6.63 -17.82
CA ASN A 338 -18.38 6.00 -18.70
C ASN A 338 -17.44 5.14 -17.83
N PRO A 339 -17.21 3.86 -18.17
CA PRO A 339 -16.29 3.01 -17.41
C PRO A 339 -14.89 3.61 -17.22
N LYS A 340 -14.44 4.48 -18.12
CA LYS A 340 -13.15 5.19 -18.00
C LYS A 340 -13.12 6.27 -16.92
N ASP A 341 -14.29 6.78 -16.54
CA ASP A 341 -14.45 7.80 -15.50
C ASP A 341 -14.51 7.15 -14.10
N ILE A 342 -14.63 5.83 -14.00
CA ILE A 342 -14.68 5.10 -12.72
C ILE A 342 -13.31 4.52 -12.42
N GLY A 343 -12.78 4.84 -11.24
CA GLY A 343 -11.51 4.30 -10.77
C GLY A 343 -11.65 2.90 -10.17
N THR A 344 -10.51 2.31 -9.78
CA THR A 344 -10.43 0.93 -9.26
C THR A 344 -11.28 0.74 -8.01
N TYR A 345 -11.44 1.79 -7.21
CA TYR A 345 -12.23 1.75 -5.98
C TYR A 345 -13.68 2.17 -6.19
N GLY A 346 -14.15 2.33 -7.43
CA GLY A 346 -15.54 2.68 -7.70
C GLY A 346 -15.90 4.13 -7.34
N GLY A 347 -14.91 5.02 -7.26
CA GLY A 347 -15.10 6.47 -7.25
C GLY A 347 -14.99 7.09 -8.64
N LEU A 348 -15.34 8.38 -8.75
CA LEU A 348 -15.09 9.17 -9.94
C LEU A 348 -13.59 9.48 -10.03
N ARG A 349 -12.93 8.99 -11.07
CA ARG A 349 -11.50 9.24 -11.32
C ARG A 349 -11.25 10.71 -11.66
N LEU A 350 -10.35 11.34 -10.93
CA LEU A 350 -9.95 12.73 -11.10
C LEU A 350 -8.50 12.80 -11.58
N ASP A 351 -8.30 12.87 -12.91
CA ASP A 351 -6.96 13.01 -13.48
C ASP A 351 -6.46 14.47 -13.35
N PRO A 352 -5.36 14.73 -12.64
CA PRO A 352 -4.79 16.08 -12.53
C PRO A 352 -4.36 16.68 -13.87
N ALA A 353 -4.15 15.88 -14.90
CA ALA A 353 -3.83 16.35 -16.24
C ALA A 353 -5.04 16.95 -16.99
N HIS A 354 -6.27 16.63 -16.61
CA HIS A 354 -7.49 17.13 -17.25
C HIS A 354 -7.69 18.64 -17.02
N SER A 355 -8.26 19.34 -18.00
CA SER A 355 -8.64 20.76 -17.85
C SER A 355 -9.81 20.93 -16.87
N ASP A 356 -9.99 22.14 -16.34
CA ASP A 356 -11.11 22.46 -15.43
C ASP A 356 -12.46 22.16 -16.07
N ALA A 357 -12.59 22.38 -17.39
CA ALA A 357 -13.79 22.05 -18.14
C ALA A 357 -14.01 20.53 -18.24
N GLN A 358 -12.96 19.74 -18.43
CA GLN A 358 -13.05 18.28 -18.46
C GLN A 358 -13.47 17.72 -17.10
N LEU A 359 -12.89 18.24 -16.01
CA LEU A 359 -13.27 17.87 -14.64
C LEU A 359 -14.70 18.31 -14.34
N GLY A 360 -15.08 19.55 -14.69
CA GLY A 360 -16.45 20.05 -14.55
C GLY A 360 -17.46 19.17 -15.28
N ASN A 361 -17.20 18.80 -16.53
CA ASN A 361 -18.07 17.89 -17.27
C ASN A 361 -18.18 16.50 -16.63
N ALA A 362 -17.14 16.00 -15.94
CA ALA A 362 -17.19 14.74 -15.22
C ALA A 362 -18.12 14.83 -13.99
N PHE A 363 -18.06 15.96 -13.27
CA PHE A 363 -18.99 16.27 -12.18
C PHE A 363 -20.44 16.44 -12.68
N ASP A 364 -20.66 17.10 -13.82
CA ASP A 364 -21.99 17.24 -14.41
C ASP A 364 -22.58 15.88 -14.81
N ARG A 365 -21.75 14.96 -15.36
CA ARG A 365 -22.19 13.58 -15.64
C ARG A 365 -22.54 12.82 -14.37
N LEU A 366 -21.71 12.93 -13.33
CA LEU A 366 -22.00 12.31 -12.03
C LEU A 366 -23.30 12.86 -11.44
N ALA A 367 -23.48 14.18 -11.43
CA ALA A 367 -24.69 14.85 -10.96
C ALA A 367 -25.94 14.36 -11.71
N ALA A 368 -25.87 14.23 -13.04
CA ALA A 368 -26.96 13.73 -13.86
C ALA A 368 -27.26 12.24 -13.63
N ALA A 369 -26.26 11.46 -13.20
CA ALA A 369 -26.40 10.04 -12.92
C ALA A 369 -27.01 9.75 -11.53
N LEU A 370 -26.69 10.55 -10.51
CA LEU A 370 -27.12 10.31 -9.12
C LEU A 370 -28.64 10.07 -8.93
N PRO A 371 -29.56 10.75 -9.65
CA PRO A 371 -30.99 10.45 -9.55
C PRO A 371 -31.35 8.99 -9.87
N ALA A 372 -30.55 8.29 -10.68
CA ALA A 372 -30.78 6.87 -10.99
C ALA A 372 -30.61 5.95 -9.76
N LEU A 373 -29.98 6.42 -8.67
CA LEU A 373 -29.92 5.68 -7.41
C LEU A 373 -31.31 5.43 -6.81
N ASP A 374 -32.31 6.26 -7.11
CA ASP A 374 -33.69 5.98 -6.70
C ASP A 374 -34.12 4.61 -7.23
N VAL A 375 -33.98 4.39 -8.53
CA VAL A 375 -34.43 3.16 -9.19
C VAL A 375 -33.52 1.97 -8.88
N TYR A 376 -32.21 2.17 -8.92
CA TYR A 376 -31.25 1.06 -8.87
C TYR A 376 -30.79 0.68 -7.46
N TYR A 377 -31.08 1.50 -6.46
CA TYR A 377 -30.61 1.28 -5.10
C TYR A 377 -31.71 1.48 -4.05
N PHE A 378 -32.25 2.69 -3.92
CA PHE A 378 -33.18 2.98 -2.83
C PHE A 378 -34.52 2.25 -2.98
N ASP A 379 -35.12 2.26 -4.17
CA ASP A 379 -36.39 1.56 -4.44
C ASP A 379 -36.19 0.03 -4.37
N VAL A 380 -35.03 -0.49 -4.79
CA VAL A 380 -34.69 -1.92 -4.65
C VAL A 380 -34.65 -2.33 -3.18
N ILE A 381 -33.97 -1.57 -2.33
CA ILE A 381 -33.90 -1.85 -0.89
C ILE A 381 -35.29 -1.76 -0.26
N ALA A 382 -36.06 -0.73 -0.58
CA ALA A 382 -37.42 -0.55 -0.07
C ALA A 382 -38.32 -1.72 -0.48
N GLN A 383 -38.25 -2.16 -1.73
CA GLN A 383 -38.99 -3.32 -2.22
C GLN A 383 -38.57 -4.60 -1.53
N GLN A 384 -37.28 -4.81 -1.25
CA GLN A 384 -36.84 -6.02 -0.56
C GLN A 384 -37.31 -6.03 0.91
N LEU A 385 -37.21 -4.91 1.61
CA LEU A 385 -37.62 -4.77 3.01
C LEU A 385 -39.14 -4.70 3.22
N SER A 386 -39.93 -4.57 2.15
CA SER A 386 -41.40 -4.68 2.24
C SER A 386 -41.90 -6.12 2.39
N GLY A 387 -41.04 -7.14 2.21
CA GLY A 387 -41.44 -8.55 2.31
C GLY A 387 -40.47 -9.54 1.64
N PRO A 388 -40.12 -9.37 0.35
CA PRO A 388 -39.32 -10.33 -0.42
C PRO A 388 -37.99 -10.77 0.20
N PHE A 389 -37.37 -9.95 1.03
CA PHE A 389 -36.17 -10.33 1.77
C PHE A 389 -36.46 -11.40 2.83
N PHE A 390 -37.60 -11.30 3.51
CA PHE A 390 -38.03 -12.19 4.60
C PHE A 390 -38.70 -13.48 4.10
N ASP A 391 -39.17 -13.50 2.85
CA ASP A 391 -39.68 -14.71 2.18
C ASP A 391 -38.57 -15.72 1.84
N ARG A 392 -37.30 -15.32 1.96
CA ARG A 392 -36.14 -16.16 1.66
C ARG A 392 -35.88 -17.13 2.81
N ASP A 393 -35.30 -18.28 2.46
CA ASP A 393 -34.78 -19.22 3.45
C ASP A 393 -33.63 -18.57 4.24
N LEU A 394 -33.88 -18.32 5.53
CA LEU A 394 -32.91 -17.73 6.44
C LEU A 394 -31.60 -18.52 6.49
N GLU A 395 -31.64 -19.85 6.36
CA GLU A 395 -30.42 -20.68 6.32
C GLU A 395 -29.58 -20.35 5.08
N MET A 396 -30.23 -20.22 3.93
CA MET A 396 -29.56 -19.87 2.69
C MET A 396 -28.94 -18.47 2.77
N VAL A 397 -29.68 -17.50 3.34
CA VAL A 397 -29.18 -16.13 3.55
C VAL A 397 -27.94 -16.16 4.45
N MET A 398 -28.02 -16.81 5.61
CA MET A 398 -26.91 -16.88 6.56
C MET A 398 -25.69 -17.59 5.98
N ARG A 399 -25.89 -18.71 5.27
CA ARG A 399 -24.80 -19.41 4.57
C ARG A 399 -24.11 -18.51 3.55
N THR A 400 -24.87 -17.74 2.78
CA THR A 400 -24.33 -16.81 1.78
C THR A 400 -23.48 -15.71 2.42
N MET A 401 -23.86 -15.23 3.61
CA MET A 401 -23.08 -14.24 4.36
C MET A 401 -21.77 -14.81 4.92
N GLU A 402 -21.73 -16.10 5.27
CA GLU A 402 -20.58 -16.74 5.92
C GLU A 402 -19.58 -17.32 4.92
N GLU A 403 -20.08 -17.97 3.88
CA GLU A 403 -19.25 -18.64 2.87
C GLU A 403 -18.86 -17.70 1.72
N GLY A 404 -19.59 -16.58 1.57
CA GLY A 404 -19.42 -15.66 0.46
C GLY A 404 -19.80 -16.28 -0.89
N HIS A 405 -19.73 -15.47 -1.95
CA HIS A 405 -19.82 -15.97 -3.31
C HIS A 405 -18.47 -16.56 -3.77
N SER A 406 -18.44 -17.31 -4.87
CA SER A 406 -17.21 -17.94 -5.42
C SER A 406 -16.03 -16.96 -5.69
N THR A 407 -16.30 -15.67 -5.69
CA THR A 407 -15.33 -14.57 -5.84
C THR A 407 -14.83 -14.00 -4.51
N GLY A 408 -15.27 -14.53 -3.36
CA GLY A 408 -14.99 -14.00 -2.02
C GLY A 408 -15.79 -12.75 -1.64
N ALA A 409 -16.74 -12.32 -2.47
CA ALA A 409 -17.61 -11.17 -2.21
C ALA A 409 -18.95 -11.61 -1.61
N ILE A 410 -19.51 -10.83 -0.67
CA ILE A 410 -20.90 -11.00 -0.23
C ILE A 410 -21.80 -10.63 -1.42
N ALA A 411 -22.76 -11.49 -1.74
CA ALA A 411 -23.64 -11.29 -2.88
C ALA A 411 -24.52 -10.03 -2.67
N GLN A 412 -24.77 -9.28 -3.76
CA GLN A 412 -25.50 -7.99 -3.74
C GLN A 412 -26.96 -8.10 -3.24
N ASP A 413 -27.47 -9.32 -3.13
CA ASP A 413 -28.80 -9.63 -2.64
C ASP A 413 -28.87 -9.77 -1.10
N VAL A 414 -27.74 -9.73 -0.39
CA VAL A 414 -27.68 -9.58 1.06
C VAL A 414 -27.74 -8.10 1.42
N LEU A 415 -28.82 -7.68 2.10
CA LEU A 415 -29.05 -6.26 2.40
C LEU A 415 -28.22 -5.72 3.57
N LEU A 416 -28.07 -6.50 4.65
CA LEU A 416 -27.44 -6.05 5.88
C LEU A 416 -26.02 -6.63 5.99
N ALA A 417 -25.06 -5.78 6.35
CA ALA A 417 -23.64 -6.13 6.41
C ALA A 417 -23.23 -7.03 7.60
N SER A 418 -24.16 -7.40 8.48
CA SER A 418 -23.90 -8.23 9.66
C SER A 418 -24.86 -9.41 9.77
N PRO A 419 -24.36 -10.64 9.99
CA PRO A 419 -25.19 -11.79 10.30
C PRO A 419 -26.07 -11.58 11.53
N ASP A 420 -25.58 -10.90 12.57
CA ASP A 420 -26.39 -10.66 13.78
C ASP A 420 -27.53 -9.67 13.49
N SER A 421 -27.27 -8.61 12.73
CA SER A 421 -28.31 -7.65 12.34
C SER A 421 -29.33 -8.27 11.38
N THR A 422 -28.90 -9.20 10.52
CA THR A 422 -29.80 -9.98 9.67
C THR A 422 -30.72 -10.86 10.50
N LEU A 423 -30.19 -11.64 11.45
CA LEU A 423 -31.01 -12.44 12.34
C LEU A 423 -31.98 -11.58 13.15
N LEU A 424 -31.52 -10.44 13.69
CA LEU A 424 -32.38 -9.51 14.42
C LEU A 424 -33.50 -8.97 13.52
N ALA A 425 -33.22 -8.63 12.26
CA ALA A 425 -34.28 -8.20 11.33
C ALA A 425 -35.36 -9.29 11.14
N PHE A 426 -34.98 -10.57 11.07
CA PHE A 426 -35.93 -11.68 11.01
C PHE A 426 -36.71 -11.85 12.34
N VAL A 427 -36.06 -11.69 13.49
CA VAL A 427 -36.77 -11.69 14.80
C VAL A 427 -37.89 -10.64 14.81
N PHE A 428 -37.56 -9.40 14.46
CA PHE A 428 -38.53 -8.30 14.49
C PHE A 428 -39.59 -8.42 13.40
N HIS A 429 -39.26 -8.99 12.24
CA HIS A 429 -40.25 -9.36 11.23
C HIS A 429 -41.26 -10.38 11.77
N HIS A 430 -40.83 -11.43 12.47
CA HIS A 430 -41.75 -12.42 13.05
C HIS A 430 -42.61 -11.82 14.18
N LEU A 431 -42.02 -10.99 15.05
CA LEU A 431 -42.77 -10.30 16.11
C LEU A 431 -43.85 -9.36 15.54
N GLU A 432 -43.53 -8.63 14.47
CA GLU A 432 -44.50 -7.76 13.78
C GLU A 432 -45.72 -8.53 13.24
N HIS A 433 -45.55 -9.80 12.87
CA HIS A 433 -46.62 -10.69 12.39
C HIS A 433 -47.24 -11.56 13.49
N GLY A 434 -46.82 -11.40 14.75
CA GLY A 434 -47.32 -12.18 15.88
C GLY A 434 -46.84 -13.64 15.93
N ASP A 435 -45.74 -13.98 15.25
CA ASP A 435 -45.14 -15.31 15.28
C ASP A 435 -44.01 -15.40 16.33
N ASP A 436 -44.41 -15.42 17.60
CA ASP A 436 -43.49 -15.49 18.74
C ASP A 436 -42.62 -16.77 18.74
N VAL A 437 -43.14 -17.87 18.17
CA VAL A 437 -42.43 -19.15 18.10
C VAL A 437 -41.27 -19.06 17.11
N ALA A 438 -41.52 -18.53 15.91
CA ALA A 438 -40.46 -18.29 14.93
C ALA A 438 -39.45 -17.25 15.43
N ALA A 439 -39.93 -16.15 16.05
CA ALA A 439 -39.06 -15.15 16.65
C ALA A 439 -38.12 -15.78 17.71
N ALA A 440 -38.65 -16.61 18.61
CA ALA A 440 -37.86 -17.31 19.62
C ALA A 440 -36.83 -18.26 18.99
N ALA A 441 -37.20 -19.01 17.95
CA ALA A 441 -36.27 -19.88 17.25
C ALA A 441 -35.09 -19.11 16.64
N VAL A 442 -35.33 -17.93 16.06
CA VAL A 442 -34.25 -17.07 15.54
C VAL A 442 -33.42 -16.47 16.67
N VAL A 443 -34.02 -16.08 17.81
CA VAL A 443 -33.26 -15.60 18.98
C VAL A 443 -32.33 -16.67 19.53
N GLU A 444 -32.72 -17.95 19.57
CA GLU A 444 -31.82 -19.03 19.96
C GLU A 444 -30.58 -19.11 19.05
N ARG A 445 -30.74 -18.83 17.76
CA ARG A 445 -29.61 -18.75 16.81
C ARG A 445 -28.70 -17.58 17.13
N VAL A 446 -29.28 -16.40 17.40
CA VAL A 446 -28.52 -15.22 17.83
C VAL A 446 -27.74 -15.53 19.11
N ARG A 447 -28.37 -16.20 20.09
CA ARG A 447 -27.74 -16.59 21.35
C ARG A 447 -26.59 -17.58 21.13
N ALA A 448 -26.80 -18.62 20.33
CA ALA A 448 -25.78 -19.61 20.01
C ALA A 448 -24.55 -18.94 19.37
N ARG A 449 -24.76 -18.03 18.42
CA ARG A 449 -23.68 -17.24 17.81
C ARG A 449 -22.99 -16.32 18.81
N HIS A 450 -23.75 -15.67 19.70
CA HIS A 450 -23.18 -14.80 20.73
C HIS A 450 -22.29 -15.59 21.70
N ALA A 451 -22.74 -16.78 22.13
CA ALA A 451 -22.00 -17.65 23.04
C ALA A 451 -20.74 -18.27 22.40
N ALA A 452 -20.77 -18.56 21.09
CA ALA A 452 -19.62 -19.12 20.36
C ALA A 452 -18.47 -18.12 20.15
N ARG A 453 -18.65 -16.82 20.44
CA ARG A 453 -17.64 -15.79 20.22
C ARG A 453 -16.58 -15.79 21.31
N THR A 454 -15.32 -15.85 20.90
CA THR A 454 -14.16 -15.70 21.80
C THR A 454 -13.94 -14.25 22.25
N ARG A 455 -14.37 -13.27 21.46
CA ARG A 455 -14.25 -11.84 21.78
C ARG A 455 -15.50 -11.08 21.36
N LEU A 456 -16.05 -10.32 22.31
CA LEU A 456 -17.15 -9.39 22.05
C LEU A 456 -16.60 -8.03 21.64
N ASN A 457 -17.17 -7.42 20.60
CA ASN A 457 -16.87 -6.03 20.24
C ASN A 457 -17.79 -5.05 20.99
N ALA A 458 -17.55 -3.74 20.83
CA ALA A 458 -18.32 -2.68 21.48
C ALA A 458 -19.84 -2.80 21.22
N TRP A 459 -20.23 -3.10 19.98
CA TRP A 459 -21.64 -3.27 19.61
C TRP A 459 -22.32 -4.43 20.34
N HIS A 460 -21.63 -5.57 20.48
CA HIS A 460 -22.17 -6.72 21.22
C HIS A 460 -22.44 -6.37 22.68
N ARG A 461 -21.49 -5.68 23.33
CA ARG A 461 -21.62 -5.28 24.73
C ARG A 461 -22.72 -4.22 24.94
N ALA A 462 -22.77 -3.23 24.06
CA ALA A 462 -23.67 -2.09 24.19
C ALA A 462 -25.12 -2.40 23.79
N TYR A 463 -25.34 -3.29 22.82
CA TYR A 463 -26.67 -3.51 22.25
C TYR A 463 -27.13 -4.96 22.28
N LEU A 464 -26.32 -5.92 21.82
CA LEU A 464 -26.79 -7.31 21.71
C LEU A 464 -26.95 -8.01 23.07
N SER A 465 -25.99 -7.89 23.98
CA SER A 465 -26.10 -8.51 25.30
C SER A 465 -27.29 -7.95 26.12
N PRO A 466 -27.53 -6.62 26.16
CA PRO A 466 -28.75 -6.08 26.76
C PRO A 466 -30.03 -6.57 26.09
N PHE A 467 -30.04 -6.73 24.76
CA PHE A 467 -31.16 -7.31 24.04
C PHE A 467 -31.47 -8.73 24.55
N LEU A 468 -30.48 -9.62 24.55
CA LEU A 468 -30.68 -11.01 25.02
C LEU A 468 -31.13 -11.07 26.49
N GLN A 469 -30.57 -10.24 27.37
CA GLN A 469 -30.98 -10.19 28.79
C GLN A 469 -32.44 -9.77 28.99
N ARG A 470 -32.95 -8.84 28.18
CA ARG A 470 -34.37 -8.44 28.22
C ARG A 470 -35.25 -9.53 27.63
N TRP A 471 -34.79 -10.19 26.57
CA TRP A 471 -35.48 -11.34 25.99
C TRP A 471 -35.68 -12.46 27.03
N ASP A 472 -34.67 -12.75 27.84
CA ASP A 472 -34.74 -13.76 28.91
C ASP A 472 -35.73 -13.40 30.02
N ARG A 473 -36.04 -12.11 30.18
CA ARG A 473 -37.05 -11.59 31.13
C ARG A 473 -38.45 -11.48 30.53
N GLU A 474 -38.68 -12.13 29.38
CA GLU A 474 -39.96 -12.10 28.65
C GLU A 474 -40.42 -10.69 28.22
N GLN A 475 -39.49 -9.73 28.18
CA GLN A 475 -39.78 -8.40 27.65
C GLN A 475 -39.69 -8.48 26.13
N ARG A 476 -40.82 -8.35 25.43
CA ARG A 476 -40.90 -8.43 23.96
C ARG A 476 -41.08 -7.06 23.28
N ASP A 477 -41.53 -6.05 24.02
CA ASP A 477 -41.65 -4.66 23.54
C ASP A 477 -40.32 -3.89 23.71
N MET A 478 -39.28 -4.39 23.05
CA MET A 478 -37.92 -3.86 23.13
C MET A 478 -37.46 -3.43 21.74
N PRO A 479 -36.72 -2.31 21.61
CA PRO A 479 -36.27 -1.87 20.30
C PRO A 479 -35.23 -2.83 19.71
N MET A 480 -35.25 -2.96 18.39
CA MET A 480 -34.21 -3.67 17.65
C MET A 480 -32.85 -2.99 17.92
N PRO A 481 -31.78 -3.77 18.17
CA PRO A 481 -30.43 -3.23 18.18
C PRO A 481 -30.10 -2.51 16.85
N PRO A 482 -29.30 -1.42 16.87
CA PRO A 482 -28.88 -0.73 15.66
C PRO A 482 -28.13 -1.70 14.73
N VAL A 483 -28.25 -1.50 13.42
CA VAL A 483 -27.56 -2.35 12.44
C VAL A 483 -26.06 -2.24 12.62
N GLN A 484 -25.38 -3.39 12.71
CA GLN A 484 -23.95 -3.47 12.86
C GLN A 484 -23.27 -3.35 11.50
N HIS A 485 -22.49 -2.29 11.32
CA HIS A 485 -21.63 -2.05 10.16
C HIS A 485 -20.36 -1.30 10.58
N VAL A 486 -19.42 -1.09 9.65
CA VAL A 486 -18.09 -0.53 10.00
C VAL A 486 -18.16 0.90 10.55
N LEU A 487 -19.02 1.77 10.01
CA LEU A 487 -19.16 3.15 10.51
C LEU A 487 -19.63 3.18 11.98
N LEU A 488 -20.58 2.33 12.37
CA LEU A 488 -21.02 2.23 13.77
C LEU A 488 -19.92 1.68 14.68
N LEU A 489 -19.22 0.63 14.24
CA LEU A 489 -18.13 0.06 15.04
C LEU A 489 -16.98 1.06 15.25
N ASN A 490 -16.65 1.85 14.24
CA ASN A 490 -15.63 2.90 14.36
C ASN A 490 -16.07 3.99 15.34
N HIS A 491 -17.33 4.43 15.26
CA HIS A 491 -17.90 5.40 16.20
C HIS A 491 -17.84 4.88 17.65
N LEU A 492 -18.30 3.65 17.90
CA LEU A 492 -18.28 3.07 19.25
C LEU A 492 -16.85 2.90 19.80
N ARG A 493 -15.88 2.51 18.97
CA ARG A 493 -14.47 2.41 19.37
C ARG A 493 -13.88 3.78 19.74
N ALA A 494 -14.22 4.82 18.98
CA ALA A 494 -13.80 6.18 19.29
C ALA A 494 -14.37 6.64 20.65
N CYS A 495 -15.64 6.31 20.94
CA CYS A 495 -16.26 6.60 22.23
C CYS A 495 -15.71 5.78 23.41
N GLU A 496 -15.21 4.56 23.18
CA GLU A 496 -14.53 3.74 24.22
C GLU A 496 -13.10 4.23 24.53
N SER A 497 -12.51 5.06 23.67
CA SER A 497 -11.12 5.55 23.78
C SER A 497 -11.00 6.93 24.44
N VAL A 498 -12.14 7.52 24.83
CA VAL A 498 -12.28 8.78 25.57
C VAL A 498 -12.78 8.45 26.97
#